data_AF-M3GCR4-F1
#
_entry.id   AF-M3GCR4-F1
#
_cell.length_a   1.000
_cell.length_b   1.000
_cell.length_c   1.000
_cell.angle_alpha   90.00
_cell.angle_beta   90.00
_cell.angle_gamma   90.00
#
_symmetry.space_group_name_H-M   'P 1'
#
loop_
_entity.id
_entity.type
_entity.pdbx_description
1 polymer ?
#
loop_
_entity_poly.entity_id
_entity_poly.type
_entity_poly.pdbx_seq_one_letter_code
_entity_poly.pdbx_strand_id
1 'polypeptide(L)'
;MVTFPIITGTTTRPALDATRKYGLKNLEELLLSFGAEDPRKLSLRKAIAAKDKNEIQKLLDQGAIIDVEELKLAKGDSKILSYLLEEYNSLRRSPLLEEIGDPNDRERVEVTYDFSFLEILLKKEFSLKVRSLEEPSVGYNSRTSCAVSKIVESDSKSLTDLLKYQNLSGYSCRGFHFMRPFAEKTKVKIKEFKLDFVLPEPWEESYLFKYKSE
;
A
#
# COMPACT_ATOMS: atom_id res chain seq x y z
N MET A 1 -4.30 28.22 17.76
CA MET A 1 -4.54 26.76 17.68
C MET A 1 -5.74 26.55 16.77
N VAL A 2 -5.51 26.13 15.52
CA VAL A 2 -6.60 25.79 14.60
C VAL A 2 -6.85 24.29 14.76
N THR A 3 -7.94 23.94 15.42
CA THR A 3 -8.40 22.55 15.53
C THR A 3 -9.05 22.16 14.21
N PHE A 4 -8.42 21.29 13.45
CA PHE A 4 -9.06 20.62 12.33
C PHE A 4 -10.02 19.56 12.89
N PRO A 5 -11.32 19.60 12.54
CA PRO A 5 -12.26 18.58 13.00
C PRO A 5 -11.86 17.22 12.41
N ILE A 6 -11.88 16.19 13.26
CA ILE A 6 -11.80 14.80 12.81
C ILE A 6 -13.08 14.52 12.02
N ILE A 7 -12.95 14.45 10.70
CA ILE A 7 -14.05 14.12 9.80
C ILE A 7 -14.39 12.64 10.03
N THR A 8 -15.48 12.36 10.75
CA THR A 8 -16.00 11.00 10.93
C THR A 8 -16.87 10.62 9.73
N GLY A 9 -16.85 9.34 9.33
CA GLY A 9 -17.42 8.84 8.06
C GLY A 9 -18.90 9.14 7.78
N THR A 10 -19.68 9.55 8.77
CA THR A 10 -21.07 10.00 8.58
C THR A 10 -21.18 11.39 7.96
N THR A 11 -20.15 12.23 8.07
CA THR A 11 -20.16 13.62 7.61
C THR A 11 -19.79 13.81 6.13
N THR A 12 -19.19 12.79 5.49
CA THR A 12 -18.73 12.87 4.10
C THR A 12 -19.72 12.30 3.08
N ARG A 13 -20.73 11.55 3.50
CA ARG A 13 -21.71 10.92 2.58
C ARG A 13 -22.54 11.94 1.80
N PRO A 14 -23.10 13.01 2.42
CA PRO A 14 -23.77 14.07 1.66
C PRO A 14 -22.83 14.79 0.69
N ALA A 15 -21.55 14.92 1.06
CA ALA A 15 -20.54 15.52 0.20
C ALA A 15 -20.27 14.62 -1.03
N LEU A 16 -20.08 13.31 -0.84
CA LEU A 16 -19.91 12.34 -1.94
C LEU A 16 -21.13 12.29 -2.87
N ASP A 17 -22.33 12.33 -2.32
CA ASP A 17 -23.55 12.33 -3.13
C ASP A 17 -23.64 13.61 -3.97
N ALA A 18 -23.26 14.76 -3.39
CA ALA A 18 -23.18 16.03 -4.11
C ALA A 18 -22.08 16.00 -5.18
N THR A 19 -20.86 15.53 -4.87
CA THR A 19 -19.77 15.48 -5.87
C THR A 19 -20.17 14.63 -7.07
N ARG A 20 -20.81 13.49 -6.84
CA ARG A 20 -21.31 12.62 -7.92
C ARG A 20 -22.43 13.27 -8.72
N LYS A 21 -23.42 13.86 -8.03
CA LYS A 21 -24.53 14.57 -8.68
C LYS A 21 -24.05 15.67 -9.62
N TYR A 22 -23.00 16.39 -9.24
CA TYR A 22 -22.43 17.50 -10.01
C TYR A 22 -21.24 17.08 -10.90
N GLY A 23 -20.90 15.79 -10.99
CA GLY A 23 -19.80 15.29 -11.82
C GLY A 23 -18.40 15.77 -11.39
N LEU A 24 -18.22 16.13 -10.12
CA LEU A 24 -16.98 16.67 -9.56
C LEU A 24 -15.98 15.55 -9.22
N LYS A 25 -15.46 14.87 -10.25
CA LYS A 25 -14.60 13.67 -10.11
C LYS A 25 -13.41 13.86 -9.17
N ASN A 26 -12.64 14.93 -9.35
CA ASN A 26 -11.46 15.20 -8.51
C ASN A 26 -11.82 15.38 -7.03
N LEU A 27 -12.99 15.95 -6.72
CA LEU A 27 -13.44 16.14 -5.35
C LEU A 27 -13.96 14.83 -4.75
N GLU A 28 -14.60 13.98 -5.54
CA GLU A 28 -14.95 12.61 -5.13
C GLU A 28 -13.69 11.82 -4.75
N GLU A 29 -12.67 11.81 -5.62
CA GLU A 29 -11.39 11.13 -5.36
C GLU A 29 -10.74 11.63 -4.07
N LEU A 30 -10.70 12.95 -3.87
CA LEU A 30 -10.14 13.56 -2.67
C LEU A 30 -10.90 13.14 -1.40
N LEU A 31 -12.23 13.13 -1.43
CA LEU A 31 -13.03 12.70 -0.28
C LEU A 31 -12.78 11.22 0.05
N LEU A 32 -12.69 10.37 -0.97
CA LEU A 32 -12.43 8.95 -0.82
C LEU A 32 -11.01 8.67 -0.30
N SER A 33 -10.01 9.45 -0.73
CA SER A 33 -8.63 9.35 -0.21
C SER A 33 -8.54 9.75 1.26
N PHE A 34 -9.42 10.66 1.74
CA PHE A 34 -9.50 11.04 3.15
C PHE A 34 -10.34 10.11 4.03
N GLY A 35 -10.76 8.96 3.51
CA GLY A 35 -11.44 7.96 4.35
C GLY A 35 -12.95 7.92 4.20
N ALA A 36 -13.55 8.74 3.32
CA ALA A 36 -15.00 8.70 3.11
C ALA A 36 -15.46 7.30 2.69
N GLU A 37 -16.59 6.85 3.24
CA GLU A 37 -17.13 5.53 2.96
C GLU A 37 -17.73 5.49 1.54
N ASP A 38 -17.17 4.64 0.67
CA ASP A 38 -17.72 4.44 -0.67
C ASP A 38 -18.91 3.46 -0.61
N PRO A 39 -20.15 3.91 -0.88
CA PRO A 39 -21.33 3.03 -0.86
C PRO A 39 -21.26 1.89 -1.88
N ARG A 40 -20.40 1.98 -2.90
CA ARG A 40 -20.19 0.91 -3.90
C ARG A 40 -19.43 -0.29 -3.33
N LYS A 41 -18.70 -0.13 -2.21
CA LYS A 41 -17.85 -1.18 -1.63
C LYS A 41 -18.60 -2.46 -1.32
N LEU A 42 -19.80 -2.36 -0.74
CA LEU A 42 -20.58 -3.54 -0.39
C LEU A 42 -20.97 -4.34 -1.65
N SER A 43 -21.41 -3.66 -2.69
CA SER A 43 -21.76 -4.30 -3.98
C SER A 43 -20.52 -4.91 -4.65
N LEU A 44 -19.39 -4.20 -4.62
CA LEU A 44 -18.14 -4.70 -5.19
C LEU A 44 -17.68 -5.99 -4.50
N ARG A 45 -17.69 -6.03 -3.16
CA ARG A 45 -17.34 -7.24 -2.41
C ARG A 45 -18.26 -8.43 -2.72
N LYS A 46 -19.56 -8.18 -2.89
CA LYS A 46 -20.51 -9.22 -3.31
C LYS A 46 -20.21 -9.74 -4.71
N ALA A 47 -19.91 -8.86 -5.65
CA ALA A 47 -19.56 -9.23 -7.02
C ALA A 47 -18.25 -10.05 -7.07
N ILE A 48 -17.24 -9.65 -6.28
CA ILE A 48 -15.98 -10.41 -6.12
C ILE A 48 -16.24 -11.80 -5.55
N ALA A 49 -17.03 -11.92 -4.47
CA ALA A 49 -17.38 -13.21 -3.88
C ALA A 49 -18.15 -14.11 -4.85
N ALA A 50 -19.03 -13.52 -5.67
CA ALA A 50 -19.76 -14.22 -6.72
C ALA A 50 -18.92 -14.52 -7.97
N LYS A 51 -17.69 -13.99 -8.06
CA LYS A 51 -16.79 -14.09 -9.22
C LYS A 51 -17.40 -13.52 -10.51
N ASP A 52 -18.30 -12.54 -10.36
CA ASP A 52 -19.00 -11.92 -11.47
C ASP A 52 -18.16 -10.79 -12.06
N LYS A 53 -17.32 -11.13 -13.05
CA LYS A 53 -16.45 -10.16 -13.72
C LYS A 53 -17.23 -9.00 -14.36
N ASN A 54 -18.44 -9.24 -14.86
CA ASN A 54 -19.22 -8.20 -15.53
C ASN A 54 -19.75 -7.19 -14.54
N GLU A 55 -20.27 -7.65 -13.39
CA GLU A 55 -20.73 -6.74 -12.34
C GLU A 55 -19.54 -6.02 -11.67
N ILE A 56 -18.38 -6.68 -11.52
CA ILE A 56 -17.15 -6.01 -11.07
C ILE A 56 -16.81 -4.86 -12.04
N GLN A 57 -16.67 -5.14 -13.34
CA GLN A 57 -16.30 -4.12 -14.33
C GLN A 57 -17.28 -2.93 -14.31
N LYS A 58 -18.58 -3.21 -14.29
CA LYS A 58 -19.62 -2.17 -14.23
C LYS A 58 -19.48 -1.29 -12.98
N LEU A 59 -19.13 -1.85 -11.83
CA LEU A 59 -18.88 -1.08 -10.61
C LEU A 59 -17.59 -0.25 -10.71
N LEU A 60 -16.55 -0.78 -11.35
CA LEU A 60 -15.31 -0.05 -11.62
C LEU A 60 -15.52 1.11 -12.61
N ASP A 61 -16.33 0.91 -13.65
CA ASP A 61 -16.72 1.95 -14.60
C ASP A 61 -17.52 3.07 -13.91
N GLN A 62 -18.23 2.73 -12.82
CA GLN A 62 -18.90 3.68 -11.95
C GLN A 62 -17.96 4.35 -10.93
N GLY A 63 -16.66 4.04 -10.96
CA GLY A 63 -15.63 4.60 -10.08
C GLY A 63 -15.47 3.89 -8.74
N ALA A 64 -15.91 2.63 -8.60
CA ALA A 64 -15.63 1.86 -7.39
C ALA A 64 -14.11 1.67 -7.20
N ILE A 65 -13.68 1.78 -5.95
CA ILE A 65 -12.26 1.64 -5.58
C ILE A 65 -11.99 0.20 -5.11
N ILE A 66 -10.93 -0.40 -5.62
CA ILE A 66 -10.34 -1.65 -5.14
C ILE A 66 -9.25 -1.29 -4.13
N ASP A 67 -9.48 -1.59 -2.84
CA ASP A 67 -8.44 -1.52 -1.81
C ASP A 67 -7.90 -2.94 -1.55
N VAL A 68 -6.94 -3.04 -0.62
CA VAL A 68 -6.32 -4.32 -0.22
C VAL A 68 -7.35 -5.33 0.27
N GLU A 69 -8.39 -4.87 0.96
CA GLU A 69 -9.48 -5.72 1.46
C GLU A 69 -10.24 -6.42 0.32
N GLU A 70 -10.46 -5.76 -0.80
CA GLU A 70 -11.09 -6.37 -1.98
C GLU A 70 -10.16 -7.38 -2.66
N LEU A 71 -8.85 -7.12 -2.68
CA LEU A 71 -7.86 -8.10 -3.17
C LEU A 71 -7.83 -9.36 -2.29
N LYS A 72 -7.91 -9.20 -0.96
CA LYS A 72 -7.90 -10.31 0.00
C LYS A 72 -9.07 -11.29 -0.24
N LEU A 73 -10.24 -10.78 -0.64
CA LEU A 73 -11.40 -11.62 -0.98
C LEU A 73 -11.15 -12.54 -2.18
N ALA A 74 -10.23 -12.18 -3.08
CA ALA A 74 -9.92 -12.95 -4.27
C ALA A 74 -8.69 -13.86 -4.11
N LYS A 75 -8.03 -13.91 -2.93
CA LYS A 75 -6.81 -14.73 -2.72
C LYS A 75 -6.99 -16.20 -3.10
N GLY A 76 -8.17 -16.77 -2.90
CA GLY A 76 -8.49 -18.15 -3.27
C GLY A 76 -8.79 -18.38 -4.76
N ASP A 77 -8.85 -17.33 -5.58
CA ASP A 77 -9.15 -17.40 -7.01
C ASP A 77 -8.13 -16.58 -7.81
N SER A 78 -7.12 -17.26 -8.35
CA SER A 78 -6.01 -16.61 -9.07
C SER A 78 -6.46 -15.82 -10.30
N LYS A 79 -7.57 -16.19 -10.95
CA LYS A 79 -8.08 -15.48 -12.13
C LYS A 79 -8.74 -14.17 -11.72
N ILE A 80 -9.61 -14.20 -10.72
CA ILE A 80 -10.25 -12.98 -10.21
C ILE A 80 -9.20 -12.07 -9.58
N LEU A 81 -8.25 -12.63 -8.80
CA LEU A 81 -7.19 -11.84 -8.20
C LEU A 81 -6.31 -11.16 -9.26
N SER A 82 -5.90 -11.88 -10.31
CA SER A 82 -5.12 -11.30 -11.40
C SER A 82 -5.85 -10.12 -12.04
N TYR A 83 -7.16 -10.28 -12.30
CA TYR A 83 -7.99 -9.23 -12.87
C TYR A 83 -8.12 -8.01 -11.94
N LEU A 84 -8.37 -8.23 -10.65
CA LEU A 84 -8.45 -7.12 -9.68
C LEU A 84 -7.12 -6.38 -9.50
N LEU A 85 -5.99 -7.08 -9.67
CA LEU A 85 -4.66 -6.45 -9.63
C LEU A 85 -4.38 -5.60 -10.86
N GLU A 86 -4.89 -5.98 -12.04
CA GLU A 86 -4.80 -5.18 -13.27
C GLU A 86 -5.66 -3.91 -13.18
N GLU A 87 -6.81 -4.00 -12.52
CA GLU A 87 -7.72 -2.86 -12.31
C GLU A 87 -7.45 -2.09 -11.00
N TYR A 88 -6.35 -2.41 -10.29
CA TYR A 88 -6.11 -1.89 -8.95
C TYR A 88 -5.97 -0.36 -8.95
N ASN A 89 -6.87 0.32 -8.24
CA ASN A 89 -7.04 1.78 -8.26
C ASN A 89 -7.17 2.39 -6.86
N SER A 90 -6.62 1.73 -5.84
CA SER A 90 -6.61 2.23 -4.46
C SER A 90 -6.10 3.67 -4.39
N LEU A 91 -6.88 4.51 -3.72
CA LEU A 91 -6.49 5.89 -3.35
C LEU A 91 -5.76 5.94 -2.00
N ARG A 92 -5.50 4.76 -1.42
CA ARG A 92 -4.94 4.55 -0.08
C ARG A 92 -3.61 3.81 -0.17
N ARG A 93 -3.15 3.28 0.97
CA ARG A 93 -1.85 2.63 1.14
C ARG A 93 -1.65 1.47 0.15
N SER A 94 -0.37 1.13 -0.04
CA SER A 94 0.10 0.12 -1.00
C SER A 94 -0.24 -1.22 -0.38
N PRO A 95 -0.73 -2.20 -1.15
CA PRO A 95 -1.03 -3.52 -0.61
C PRO A 95 0.23 -4.15 -0.02
N LEU A 96 1.41 -3.82 -0.55
CA LEU A 96 2.70 -4.26 -0.02
C LEU A 96 2.93 -3.85 1.44
N LEU A 97 2.44 -2.71 1.89
CA LEU A 97 2.69 -2.20 3.25
C LEU A 97 1.73 -2.77 4.29
N GLU A 98 0.53 -3.19 3.88
CA GLU A 98 -0.35 -3.94 4.77
C GLU A 98 0.20 -5.34 5.03
N GLU A 99 0.88 -5.91 4.04
CA GLU A 99 1.44 -7.25 4.13
C GLU A 99 2.84 -7.25 4.77
N ILE A 100 3.58 -6.13 4.72
CA ILE A 100 4.88 -5.96 5.38
C ILE A 100 4.70 -5.22 6.72
N GLY A 101 4.47 -5.99 7.79
CA GLY A 101 4.32 -5.47 9.16
C GLY A 101 5.56 -4.72 9.67
N ASP A 102 5.39 -3.89 10.70
CA ASP A 102 6.52 -3.25 11.40
C ASP A 102 7.27 -4.31 12.23
N PRO A 103 8.57 -4.56 11.96
CA PRO A 103 9.36 -5.51 12.75
C PRO A 103 9.53 -5.10 14.23
N ASN A 104 9.27 -3.84 14.59
CA ASN A 104 9.38 -3.33 15.96
C ASN A 104 8.05 -3.32 16.73
N ASP A 105 6.93 -3.66 16.07
CA ASP A 105 5.63 -3.81 16.75
C ASP A 105 5.61 -5.12 17.55
N ARG A 106 6.11 -5.02 18.79
CA ARG A 106 6.22 -6.13 19.74
C ARG A 106 4.86 -6.62 20.26
N GLU A 107 3.75 -5.93 20.00
CA GLU A 107 2.42 -6.44 20.33
C GLU A 107 1.87 -7.33 19.20
N ARG A 108 2.37 -7.15 17.97
CA ARG A 108 2.12 -8.03 16.81
C ARG A 108 3.15 -9.16 16.71
N VAL A 109 3.49 -9.78 17.83
CA VAL A 109 4.30 -11.01 17.85
C VAL A 109 3.62 -12.05 16.95
N GLU A 110 4.37 -12.50 15.94
CA GLU A 110 3.92 -13.27 14.77
C GLU A 110 3.24 -12.45 13.67
N VAL A 111 3.98 -11.51 13.05
CA VAL A 111 3.67 -11.07 11.68
C VAL A 111 3.86 -12.26 10.74
N THR A 112 2.80 -13.06 10.57
CA THR A 112 2.68 -14.04 9.50
C THR A 112 2.43 -13.26 8.20
N TYR A 113 3.52 -12.89 7.53
CA TYR A 113 3.45 -12.32 6.18
C TYR A 113 2.70 -13.31 5.27
N ASP A 114 1.73 -12.84 4.49
CA ASP A 114 1.22 -13.64 3.37
C ASP A 114 2.21 -13.59 2.21
N PHE A 115 3.27 -14.40 2.34
CA PHE A 115 4.34 -14.52 1.36
C PHE A 115 3.83 -14.79 -0.05
N SER A 116 2.78 -15.60 -0.16
CA SER A 116 2.20 -15.98 -1.45
C SER A 116 1.58 -14.77 -2.13
N PHE A 117 0.89 -13.93 -1.36
CA PHE A 117 0.29 -12.71 -1.87
C PHE A 117 1.34 -11.63 -2.19
N LEU A 118 2.36 -11.46 -1.34
CA LEU A 118 3.51 -10.58 -1.62
C LEU A 118 4.21 -10.95 -2.94
N GLU A 119 4.47 -12.24 -3.16
CA GLU A 119 5.09 -12.71 -4.40
C GLU A 119 4.21 -12.39 -5.62
N ILE A 120 2.89 -12.54 -5.51
CA ILE A 120 1.95 -12.19 -6.58
C ILE A 120 2.00 -10.69 -6.89
N LEU A 121 1.99 -9.83 -5.86
CA LEU A 121 2.08 -8.38 -6.04
C LEU A 121 3.35 -7.99 -6.81
N LEU A 122 4.50 -8.57 -6.44
CA LEU A 122 5.77 -8.29 -7.11
C LEU A 122 5.82 -8.80 -8.55
N LYS A 123 5.23 -9.97 -8.83
CA LYS A 123 5.06 -10.47 -10.20
C LYS A 123 4.15 -9.58 -11.05
N LYS A 124 3.25 -8.83 -10.43
CA LYS A 124 2.41 -7.80 -11.05
C LYS A 124 3.08 -6.41 -11.04
N GLU A 125 4.41 -6.37 -10.92
CA GLU A 125 5.23 -5.16 -11.04
C GLU A 125 4.99 -4.09 -9.96
N PHE A 126 4.32 -4.44 -8.85
CA PHE A 126 4.24 -3.54 -7.70
C PHE A 126 5.65 -3.30 -7.15
N SER A 127 6.06 -2.03 -7.09
CA SER A 127 7.39 -1.68 -6.60
C SER A 127 7.47 -1.72 -5.08
N LEU A 128 8.55 -2.31 -4.55
CA LEU A 128 8.91 -2.20 -3.13
C LEU A 128 9.42 -0.79 -2.75
N LYS A 129 9.65 0.10 -3.72
CA LYS A 129 10.05 1.50 -3.51
C LYS A 129 8.85 2.36 -3.08
N VAL A 130 8.17 1.94 -2.03
CA VAL A 130 6.98 2.60 -1.48
C VAL A 130 7.17 2.90 0.00
N ARG A 131 6.59 4.03 0.44
CA ARG A 131 6.66 4.51 1.83
C ARG A 131 5.32 4.29 2.54
N SER A 132 5.36 3.93 3.82
CA SER A 132 4.14 4.01 4.64
C SER A 132 3.69 5.46 4.78
N LEU A 133 2.38 5.69 4.60
CA LEU A 133 1.74 6.86 5.20
C LEU A 133 2.01 6.80 6.70
N GLU A 134 2.23 7.96 7.34
CA GLU A 134 2.61 8.10 8.75
C GLU A 134 2.05 6.96 9.59
N GLU A 135 2.95 6.15 10.13
CA GLU A 135 2.58 5.11 11.06
C GLU A 135 1.93 5.80 12.27
N PRO A 136 0.82 5.28 12.79
CA PRO A 136 0.15 5.87 13.95
C PRO A 136 1.02 5.65 15.19
N SER A 137 2.12 6.40 15.30
CA SER A 137 2.90 6.50 16.51
C SER A 137 2.41 7.73 17.27
N VAL A 138 1.99 7.53 18.51
CA VAL A 138 1.67 8.63 19.42
C VAL A 138 2.98 9.34 19.77
N GLY A 139 3.26 10.50 19.15
CA GLY A 139 4.39 11.40 19.50
C GLY A 139 5.37 11.73 18.36
N TYR A 140 6.50 12.38 18.71
CA TYR A 140 7.59 12.88 17.84
C TYR A 140 8.30 11.83 16.94
N ASN A 141 7.77 10.61 16.85
CA ASN A 141 8.34 9.47 16.14
C ASN A 141 7.42 8.98 15.01
N SER A 142 6.63 9.86 14.36
CA SER A 142 5.89 9.52 13.13
C SER A 142 6.87 9.18 12.01
N ARG A 143 7.35 7.94 12.03
CA ARG A 143 8.40 7.44 11.15
C ARG A 143 7.71 6.73 10.00
N THR A 144 7.71 7.36 8.84
CA THR A 144 7.43 6.65 7.59
C THR A 144 8.59 5.70 7.33
N SER A 145 8.32 4.39 7.29
CA SER A 145 9.30 3.36 6.95
C SER A 145 8.99 2.87 5.54
N CYS A 146 10.01 2.70 4.68
CA CYS A 146 9.78 2.09 3.38
C CYS A 146 9.65 0.56 3.49
N ALA A 147 8.98 -0.06 2.52
CA ALA A 147 8.83 -1.51 2.47
C ALA A 147 10.20 -2.25 2.41
N VAL A 148 11.17 -1.70 1.68
CA VAL A 148 12.53 -2.27 1.58
C VAL A 148 13.22 -2.31 2.95
N SER A 149 13.15 -1.26 3.77
CA SER A 149 13.83 -1.27 5.08
C SER A 149 13.23 -2.33 6.00
N LYS A 150 11.91 -2.49 5.99
CA LYS A 150 11.22 -3.54 6.76
C LYS A 150 11.65 -4.95 6.33
N ILE A 151 11.78 -5.20 5.02
CA ILE A 151 12.26 -6.49 4.51
C ILE A 151 13.74 -6.73 4.85
N VAL A 152 14.58 -5.69 4.74
CA VAL A 152 16.02 -5.79 5.05
C VAL A 152 16.26 -6.06 6.54
N GLU A 153 15.44 -5.48 7.42
CA GLU A 153 15.48 -5.72 8.87
C GLU A 153 14.85 -7.07 9.28
N SER A 154 13.99 -7.65 8.45
CA SER A 154 13.39 -8.97 8.68
C SER A 154 14.41 -10.11 8.59
N ASP A 155 14.18 -11.18 9.36
CA ASP A 155 14.98 -12.41 9.31
C ASP A 155 14.52 -13.41 8.23
N SER A 156 13.47 -13.08 7.48
CA SER A 156 12.97 -13.96 6.42
C SER A 156 13.89 -13.96 5.20
N LYS A 157 14.51 -15.12 4.93
CA LYS A 157 15.26 -15.35 3.69
C LYS A 157 14.37 -15.22 2.46
N SER A 158 13.15 -15.74 2.52
CA SER A 158 12.19 -15.65 1.41
C SER A 158 11.82 -14.20 1.08
N LEU A 159 11.60 -13.32 2.07
CA LEU A 159 11.39 -11.89 1.79
C LEU A 159 12.66 -11.23 1.21
N THR A 160 13.83 -11.62 1.70
CA THR A 160 15.10 -11.07 1.21
C THR A 160 15.35 -11.46 -0.25
N ASP A 161 15.00 -12.69 -0.65
CA ASP A 161 15.11 -13.14 -2.03
C ASP A 161 14.17 -12.36 -2.97
N LEU A 162 13.04 -11.85 -2.47
CA LEU A 162 12.14 -10.98 -3.26
C LEU A 162 12.80 -9.67 -3.69
N LEU A 163 13.72 -9.13 -2.89
CA LEU A 163 14.47 -7.91 -3.22
C LEU A 163 15.35 -8.07 -4.46
N LYS A 164 15.77 -9.30 -4.79
CA LYS A 164 16.61 -9.58 -5.97
C LYS A 164 15.87 -9.34 -7.29
N TYR A 165 14.54 -9.40 -7.28
CA TYR A 165 13.71 -9.10 -8.45
C TYR A 165 13.52 -7.60 -8.67
N GLN A 166 14.06 -6.75 -7.79
CA GLN A 166 13.91 -5.30 -7.85
C GLN A 166 15.26 -4.64 -8.09
N ASN A 167 15.31 -3.65 -8.98
CA ASN A 167 16.51 -2.84 -9.12
C ASN A 167 16.58 -1.80 -7.99
N LEU A 168 17.30 -2.14 -6.92
CA LEU A 168 17.45 -1.32 -5.71
C LEU A 168 18.81 -0.61 -5.62
N SER A 169 19.69 -0.76 -6.61
CA SER A 169 21.01 -0.12 -6.59
C SER A 169 20.86 1.40 -6.53
N GLY A 170 21.46 2.04 -5.53
CA GLY A 170 21.38 3.48 -5.31
C GLY A 170 20.02 3.97 -4.80
N TYR A 171 19.10 3.07 -4.44
CA TYR A 171 17.83 3.46 -3.81
C TYR A 171 18.08 3.93 -2.38
N SER A 172 17.71 5.17 -2.09
CA SER A 172 17.68 5.73 -0.74
C SER A 172 16.31 5.46 -0.12
N CYS A 173 16.29 4.96 1.11
CA CYS A 173 15.05 4.70 1.82
C CYS A 173 15.07 5.28 3.24
N ARG A 174 13.99 5.96 3.61
CA ARG A 174 13.73 6.42 4.99
C ARG A 174 13.10 5.27 5.75
N GLY A 175 13.70 4.88 6.88
CA GLY A 175 13.22 3.76 7.69
C GLY A 175 14.34 3.00 8.37
N PHE A 176 15.55 3.03 7.80
CA PHE A 176 16.77 2.61 8.47
C PHE A 176 16.95 3.45 9.74
N HIS A 177 16.73 2.84 10.91
CA HIS A 177 16.82 3.53 12.19
C HIS A 177 18.26 3.99 12.49
N PHE A 178 18.63 5.19 12.04
CA PHE A 178 19.94 5.80 12.34
C PHE A 178 20.19 6.06 13.84
N MET A 179 19.17 5.89 14.70
CA MET A 179 19.32 6.03 16.15
C MET A 179 19.84 4.77 16.85
N ARG A 180 19.91 3.62 16.18
CA ARG A 180 20.52 2.39 16.74
C ARG A 180 21.46 1.75 15.71
N PRO A 181 22.60 1.17 16.14
CA PRO A 181 23.45 0.40 15.24
C PRO A 181 22.66 -0.75 14.61
N PHE A 182 22.73 -0.90 13.29
CA PHE A 182 22.18 -2.07 12.62
C PHE A 182 22.84 -3.35 13.14
N ALA A 183 22.04 -4.40 13.28
CA ALA A 183 22.58 -5.74 13.43
C ALA A 183 23.48 -6.06 12.23
N GLU A 184 24.54 -6.84 12.44
CA GLU A 184 25.54 -7.11 11.40
C GLU A 184 24.92 -7.78 10.17
N LYS A 185 23.94 -8.65 10.38
CA LYS A 185 23.11 -9.28 9.32
C LYS A 185 22.43 -8.25 8.41
N THR A 186 21.94 -7.15 8.97
CA THR A 186 21.25 -6.08 8.22
C THR A 186 22.27 -5.29 7.39
N LYS A 187 23.46 -5.01 7.95
CA LYS A 187 24.55 -4.35 7.20
C LYS A 187 25.00 -5.16 6.00
N VAL A 188 25.09 -6.48 6.13
CA VAL A 188 25.44 -7.37 5.01
C VAL A 188 24.41 -7.25 3.88
N LYS A 189 23.11 -7.32 4.21
CA LYS A 189 22.04 -7.16 3.22
C LYS A 189 22.07 -5.77 2.55
N ILE A 190 22.26 -4.70 3.31
CA ILE A 190 22.36 -3.34 2.75
C ILE A 190 23.48 -3.25 1.71
N LYS A 191 24.65 -3.84 2.00
CA LYS A 191 25.77 -3.90 1.06
C LYS A 191 25.46 -4.75 -0.17
N GLU A 192 24.83 -5.91 0.01
CA GLU A 192 24.44 -6.82 -1.08
C GLU A 192 23.53 -6.11 -2.10
N PHE A 193 22.53 -5.38 -1.62
CA PHE A 193 21.58 -4.67 -2.49
C PHE A 193 22.06 -3.28 -2.94
N LYS A 194 23.27 -2.86 -2.56
CA LYS A 194 23.83 -1.53 -2.87
C LYS A 194 22.85 -0.40 -2.56
N LEU A 195 22.15 -0.49 -1.42
CA LEU A 195 21.22 0.56 -1.02
C LEU A 195 22.01 1.79 -0.62
N ASP A 196 21.52 2.97 -1.03
CA ASP A 196 22.16 4.21 -0.64
C ASP A 196 21.85 4.52 0.82
N PHE A 197 22.89 4.88 1.56
CA PHE A 197 22.80 5.31 2.96
C PHE A 197 22.52 6.80 3.10
N VAL A 198 22.59 7.55 2.00
CA VAL A 198 22.34 8.99 1.99
C VAL A 198 20.86 9.25 2.30
N LEU A 199 20.62 10.15 3.26
CA LEU A 199 19.29 10.59 3.71
C LEU A 199 18.37 10.90 2.51
N PRO A 200 17.16 10.32 2.43
CA PRO A 200 16.27 10.58 1.32
C PRO A 200 15.71 12.00 1.37
N GLU A 201 15.52 12.59 0.20
CA GLU A 201 14.80 13.83 0.05
C GLU A 201 13.32 13.66 0.48
N PRO A 202 12.68 14.72 1.02
CA PRO A 202 11.35 14.62 1.62
C PRO A 202 10.20 14.20 0.69
N TRP A 203 10.41 14.15 -0.63
CA TRP A 203 9.35 14.18 -1.65
C TRP A 203 9.12 12.87 -2.42
N GLU A 204 9.60 11.72 -1.95
CA GLU A 204 9.28 10.44 -2.58
C GLU A 204 7.80 10.08 -2.32
N GLU A 205 6.93 10.64 -3.15
CA GLU A 205 5.50 10.39 -3.21
C GLU A 205 5.19 9.02 -3.82
N SER A 206 4.10 8.46 -3.32
CA SER A 206 3.60 7.13 -3.62
C SER A 206 2.72 7.07 -4.88
N TYR A 207 2.73 5.88 -5.47
CA TYR A 207 1.79 5.27 -6.43
C TYR A 207 2.00 5.48 -7.93
N LEU A 208 2.02 4.32 -8.59
CA LEU A 208 1.89 4.04 -10.02
C LEU A 208 3.02 4.61 -10.89
N PHE A 209 4.01 3.75 -11.16
CA PHE A 209 4.90 3.93 -12.29
C PHE A 209 4.04 3.93 -13.57
N LYS A 210 3.79 5.10 -14.15
CA LYS A 210 3.37 5.17 -15.56
C LYS A 210 4.61 4.93 -16.41
N TYR A 211 4.77 3.71 -16.92
CA TYR A 211 5.60 3.52 -18.10
C TYR A 211 4.83 4.09 -19.30
N LYS A 212 5.19 5.30 -19.75
CA LYS A 212 4.90 5.71 -21.13
C LYS A 212 6.13 5.34 -21.95
N SER A 213 5.90 4.47 -22.93
CA SER A 213 6.86 4.06 -23.94
C SER A 213 7.40 5.26 -24.72
N GLU A 214 8.71 5.26 -24.96
CA GLU A 214 9.28 5.69 -26.25
C GLU A 214 9.81 4.46 -26.96
#